data_AF-A0A7S0CIT8-F1
#
_entry.id   AF-A0A7S0CIT8-F1
#
_cell.length_a   1.000
_cell.length_b   1.000
_cell.length_c   1.000
_cell.angle_alpha   90.00
_cell.angle_beta   90.00
_cell.angle_gamma   90.00
#
_symmetry.space_group_name_H-M   'P 1'
#
loop_
_entity.id
_entity.type
_entity.pdbx_description
1 polymer ?
#
loop_
_entity_poly.entity_id
_entity_poly.type
_entity_poly.pdbx_seq_one_letter_code
_entity_poly.pdbx_strand_id
1 'polypeptide(L)'
;VGPKGLTSGVGLTWENQLHPYLSGPKLIASKLTILNTQGDNGPPGFFSINNNDGRSIYGNAAQYRLRVLTNWGISGDGAHFIRPDQFEDFFWIKAELPDGQTVKLTRSGYDYTLNNHTLTILGLAELGLSNDEDRWDECYIDDRDNQIDIIIRGDRIAMGYLTEVHLPSGITEYGRYKPLYNPGGPGIDPDPYTPYTAPSGYSTVEVTMAINDAMVVSYEDIKTFDEILNVNDCEGGNAKEAIRKHGKILRG
;
A
#
# COMPACT_ATOMS: atom_id res chain seq x y z
N VAL A 1 18.68 14.51 5.69
CA VAL A 1 18.16 13.60 4.67
C VAL A 1 19.27 12.72 4.11
N GLY A 2 19.09 11.40 4.09
CA GLY A 2 20.00 10.50 3.38
C GLY A 2 20.17 9.11 4.02
N PRO A 3 20.31 8.05 3.20
CA PRO A 3 20.47 6.67 3.67
C PRO A 3 21.84 6.38 4.32
N LYS A 4 22.74 7.38 4.35
CA LYS A 4 24.09 7.29 4.93
C LYS A 4 24.28 8.21 6.15
N GLY A 5 23.19 8.78 6.67
CA GLY A 5 23.19 9.68 7.83
C GLY A 5 22.44 10.99 7.59
N LEU A 6 22.27 11.75 8.66
CA LEU A 6 21.54 13.01 8.64
C LEU A 6 22.32 14.11 7.90
N THR A 7 21.92 14.41 6.67
CA THR A 7 22.37 15.62 5.95
C THR A 7 21.41 16.80 6.18
N SER A 8 21.91 18.03 6.22
CA SER A 8 21.05 19.22 6.23
C SER A 8 20.16 19.28 4.98
N GLY A 9 18.88 19.59 5.17
CA GLY A 9 17.92 19.81 4.08
C GLY A 9 17.69 21.28 3.73
N VAL A 10 18.44 22.19 4.35
CA VAL A 10 18.30 23.64 4.12
C VAL A 10 18.65 23.97 2.66
N GLY A 11 17.78 24.71 1.98
CA GLY A 11 17.96 25.10 0.59
C GLY A 11 17.53 24.05 -0.44
N LEU A 12 16.97 22.91 -0.01
CA LEU A 12 16.26 22.01 -0.93
C LEU A 12 14.97 22.69 -1.40
N THR A 13 14.87 22.89 -2.70
CA THR A 13 13.64 23.25 -3.37
C THR A 13 13.26 22.11 -4.32
N TRP A 14 11.96 21.89 -4.46
CA TRP A 14 11.41 20.98 -5.46
C TRP A 14 10.42 21.79 -6.31
N GLU A 15 10.74 21.95 -7.59
CA GLU A 15 9.81 22.53 -8.56
C GLU A 15 9.12 21.39 -9.30
N ASN A 16 7.81 21.29 -9.14
CA ASN A 16 7.00 20.34 -9.89
C ASN A 16 6.21 21.09 -10.96
N GLN A 17 6.43 20.76 -12.24
CA GLN A 17 5.67 21.32 -13.35
C GLN A 17 4.36 20.57 -13.61
N LEU A 18 4.11 19.46 -12.91
CA LEU A 18 2.89 18.66 -13.02
C LEU A 18 2.06 18.81 -11.74
N HIS A 19 0.78 19.12 -11.92
CA HIS A 19 -0.20 19.17 -10.83
C HIS A 19 -1.42 18.29 -11.14
N PRO A 20 -2.26 17.97 -10.15
CA PRO A 20 -3.39 17.04 -10.33
C PRO A 20 -4.35 17.39 -11.48
N TYR A 21 -4.54 18.67 -11.81
CA TYR A 21 -5.34 19.08 -12.98
C TYR A 21 -4.69 18.84 -14.35
N LEU A 22 -3.39 18.51 -14.43
CA LEU A 22 -2.68 18.18 -15.68
C LEU A 22 -2.36 16.69 -15.81
N SER A 23 -2.12 15.99 -14.70
CA SER A 23 -1.88 14.54 -14.67
C SER A 23 -2.48 13.98 -13.40
N GLY A 24 -3.37 13.00 -13.54
CA GLY A 24 -3.93 12.28 -12.42
C GLY A 24 -2.93 11.35 -11.73
N PRO A 25 -3.42 10.54 -10.78
CA PRO A 25 -2.58 9.65 -9.98
C PRO A 25 -1.91 8.57 -10.83
N LYS A 26 -0.75 8.11 -10.36
CA LYS A 26 0.04 7.04 -10.96
C LYS A 26 0.56 6.10 -9.90
N LEU A 27 0.78 4.84 -10.29
CA LEU A 27 1.47 3.88 -9.45
C LEU A 27 2.96 4.24 -9.37
N ILE A 28 3.54 4.14 -8.18
CA ILE A 28 4.93 4.50 -7.90
C ILE A 28 5.75 3.29 -7.49
N ALA A 29 5.18 2.41 -6.68
CA ALA A 29 5.82 1.17 -6.28
C ALA A 29 4.76 0.14 -5.88
N SER A 30 5.13 -1.14 -5.89
CA SER A 30 4.35 -2.16 -5.20
C SER A 30 5.24 -3.14 -4.45
N LYS A 31 4.73 -3.69 -3.35
CA LYS A 31 5.45 -4.63 -2.49
C LYS A 31 4.53 -5.76 -2.01
N LEU A 32 4.92 -7.01 -2.26
CA LEU A 32 4.20 -8.21 -1.81
C LEU A 32 4.81 -8.76 -0.53
N THR A 33 4.02 -8.82 0.54
CA THR A 33 4.43 -9.32 1.87
C THR A 33 3.48 -10.39 2.38
N ILE A 34 3.93 -11.20 3.34
CA ILE A 34 2.99 -11.90 4.22
C ILE A 34 2.24 -10.82 5.01
N LEU A 35 0.92 -10.93 5.10
CA LEU A 35 0.13 -9.96 5.83
C LEU A 35 0.53 -9.95 7.31
N ASN A 36 0.92 -8.77 7.80
CA ASN A 36 1.15 -8.47 9.20
C ASN A 36 0.48 -7.13 9.50
N THR A 37 -0.28 -7.08 10.60
CA THR A 37 -1.02 -5.89 11.05
C THR A 37 -0.32 -5.11 12.15
N GLN A 38 0.88 -5.55 12.54
CA GLN A 38 1.72 -4.84 13.49
C GLN A 38 2.11 -3.47 12.91
N GLY A 39 1.77 -2.40 13.63
CA GLY A 39 2.01 -1.02 13.19
C GLY A 39 0.90 -0.40 12.34
N ASP A 40 -0.15 -1.15 11.97
CA ASP A 40 -1.32 -0.61 11.24
C ASP A 40 -2.25 0.20 12.18
N ASN A 41 -2.03 0.13 13.50
CA ASN A 41 -2.76 0.92 14.48
C ASN A 41 -1.98 2.17 14.91
N GLY A 42 -2.68 3.29 15.06
CA GLY A 42 -2.13 4.48 15.70
C GLY A 42 -1.67 4.21 17.14
N PRO A 43 -0.75 5.04 17.68
CA PRO A 43 -0.32 4.91 19.06
C PRO A 43 -1.50 5.07 20.04
N PRO A 44 -1.45 4.47 21.24
CA PRO A 44 -2.53 4.57 22.22
C PRO A 44 -2.97 6.02 22.48
N GLY A 45 -4.27 6.30 22.33
CA GLY A 45 -4.86 7.64 22.47
C GLY A 45 -5.04 8.41 21.15
N PHE A 46 -4.50 7.90 20.04
CA PHE A 46 -4.86 8.34 18.69
C PHE A 46 -5.93 7.40 18.13
N PHE A 47 -7.17 7.87 18.07
CA PHE A 47 -8.27 7.16 17.44
C PHE A 47 -8.22 7.44 15.93
N SER A 48 -7.37 6.72 15.21
CA SER A 48 -7.49 6.61 13.76
C SER A 48 -8.73 5.80 13.40
N ILE A 49 -9.10 5.83 12.12
CA ILE A 49 -9.99 4.86 11.47
C ILE A 49 -9.36 3.49 11.70
N ASN A 50 -9.68 2.87 12.83
CA ASN A 50 -9.10 1.59 13.21
C ASN A 50 -9.88 0.49 12.49
N ASN A 51 -9.17 -0.55 12.07
CA ASN A 51 -9.68 -1.72 11.38
C ASN A 51 -9.97 -1.52 9.88
N ASN A 52 -9.07 -0.95 9.09
CA ASN A 52 -9.16 -0.94 7.62
C ASN A 52 -8.17 -1.91 6.94
N ASP A 53 -7.37 -2.61 7.73
CA ASP A 53 -6.39 -3.58 7.25
C ASP A 53 -7.05 -4.84 6.67
N GLY A 54 -6.26 -5.61 5.92
CA GLY A 54 -6.75 -6.81 5.25
C GLY A 54 -7.31 -7.89 6.20
N ARG A 55 -6.80 -8.00 7.43
CA ARG A 55 -7.27 -8.98 8.42
C ARG A 55 -8.56 -8.52 9.09
N SER A 56 -8.72 -7.21 9.26
CA SER A 56 -9.96 -6.60 9.75
C SER A 56 -11.11 -6.79 8.76
N ILE A 57 -10.86 -6.74 7.45
CA ILE A 57 -11.88 -6.89 6.40
C ILE A 57 -12.13 -8.36 6.02
N TYR A 58 -11.07 -9.14 5.79
CA TYR A 58 -11.18 -10.49 5.23
C TYR A 58 -10.85 -11.61 6.24
N GLY A 59 -10.61 -11.26 7.51
CA GLY A 59 -10.33 -12.20 8.58
C GLY A 59 -9.12 -13.09 8.29
N ASN A 60 -9.22 -14.36 8.65
CA ASN A 60 -8.15 -15.35 8.44
C ASN A 60 -7.92 -15.71 6.96
N ALA A 61 -8.81 -15.31 6.05
CA ALA A 61 -8.57 -15.50 4.63
C ALA A 61 -7.43 -14.58 4.15
N ALA A 62 -7.20 -13.44 4.80
CA ALA A 62 -6.13 -12.50 4.45
C ALA A 62 -4.75 -13.08 4.83
N GLN A 63 -4.01 -13.56 3.83
CA GLN A 63 -2.69 -14.20 4.03
C GLN A 63 -1.53 -13.35 3.51
N TYR A 64 -1.72 -12.67 2.40
CA TYR A 64 -0.73 -11.82 1.76
C TYR A 64 -1.31 -10.45 1.46
N ARG A 65 -0.41 -9.45 1.44
CA ARG A 65 -0.70 -8.07 1.07
C ARG A 65 0.22 -7.68 -0.08
N LEU A 66 -0.38 -7.29 -1.20
CA LEU A 66 0.29 -6.55 -2.26
C LEU A 66 -0.05 -5.07 -2.11
N ARG A 67 0.83 -4.34 -1.42
CA ARG A 67 0.67 -2.90 -1.19
C ARG A 67 1.11 -2.13 -2.42
N VAL A 68 0.29 -1.19 -2.85
CA VAL A 68 0.54 -0.31 -3.99
C VAL A 68 0.60 1.13 -3.50
N LEU A 69 1.66 1.85 -3.88
CA LEU A 69 1.84 3.27 -3.55
C LEU A 69 1.53 4.14 -4.75
N THR A 70 0.85 5.26 -4.52
CA THR A 70 0.54 6.27 -5.54
C THR A 70 1.19 7.61 -5.21
N ASN A 71 1.34 8.47 -6.23
CA ASN A 71 2.07 9.74 -6.09
C ASN A 71 1.37 10.81 -5.23
N TRP A 72 0.10 10.64 -4.86
CA TRP A 72 -0.71 11.57 -4.05
C TRP A 72 -1.93 10.82 -3.49
N GLY A 73 -2.80 11.47 -2.70
CA GLY A 73 -4.09 10.89 -2.31
C GLY A 73 -4.95 10.53 -3.52
N ILE A 74 -5.74 9.48 -3.39
CA ILE A 74 -6.51 8.88 -4.47
C ILE A 74 -7.99 8.73 -4.10
N SER A 75 -8.82 8.55 -5.13
CA SER A 75 -10.26 8.38 -5.02
C SER A 75 -10.77 7.74 -6.32
N GLY A 76 -11.98 7.18 -6.28
CA GLY A 76 -12.59 6.55 -7.45
C GLY A 76 -12.97 7.54 -8.54
N ASP A 77 -13.42 8.74 -8.15
CA ASP A 77 -13.89 9.79 -9.07
C ASP A 77 -13.54 11.22 -8.63
N GLY A 78 -12.77 11.39 -7.55
CA GLY A 78 -12.40 12.69 -7.00
C GLY A 78 -13.29 13.21 -5.87
N ALA A 79 -14.44 12.57 -5.65
CA ALA A 79 -15.41 12.90 -4.61
C ALA A 79 -15.71 11.68 -3.72
N HIS A 80 -15.89 10.51 -4.32
CA HIS A 80 -16.12 9.24 -3.65
C HIS A 80 -14.84 8.42 -3.58
N PHE A 81 -14.70 7.69 -2.48
CA PHE A 81 -13.53 6.88 -2.22
C PHE A 81 -13.58 5.53 -2.92
N ILE A 82 -12.42 4.88 -2.97
CA ILE A 82 -12.29 3.51 -3.46
C ILE A 82 -12.82 2.58 -2.37
N ARG A 83 -13.54 1.52 -2.78
CA ARG A 83 -14.11 0.55 -1.85
C ARG A 83 -13.40 -0.82 -1.94
N PRO A 84 -13.48 -1.63 -0.86
CA PRO A 84 -12.88 -2.96 -0.83
C PRO A 84 -13.30 -3.92 -1.96
N ASP A 85 -14.51 -3.77 -2.51
CA ASP A 85 -15.06 -4.60 -3.60
C ASP A 85 -14.60 -4.19 -5.01
N GLN A 86 -13.82 -3.10 -5.15
CA GLN A 86 -13.57 -2.48 -6.45
C GLN A 86 -12.23 -2.85 -7.09
N PHE A 87 -11.60 -3.96 -6.70
CA PHE A 87 -10.37 -4.41 -7.36
C PHE A 87 -10.54 -4.48 -8.89
N GLU A 88 -11.64 -5.09 -9.37
CA GLU A 88 -11.91 -5.32 -10.80
C GLU A 88 -12.20 -4.03 -11.57
N ASP A 89 -12.62 -2.97 -10.87
CA ASP A 89 -12.87 -1.67 -11.48
C ASP A 89 -11.56 -0.98 -11.89
N PHE A 90 -10.47 -1.19 -11.14
CA PHE A 90 -9.26 -0.38 -11.26
C PHE A 90 -8.00 -1.16 -11.66
N PHE A 91 -7.86 -2.41 -11.22
CA PHE A 91 -6.59 -3.11 -11.27
C PHE A 91 -6.65 -4.47 -11.98
N TRP A 92 -5.50 -4.90 -12.48
CA TRP A 92 -5.20 -6.30 -12.69
C TRP A 92 -3.75 -6.60 -12.35
N ILE A 93 -3.45 -7.87 -12.05
CA ILE A 93 -2.09 -8.31 -11.71
C ILE A 93 -1.59 -9.26 -12.81
N LYS A 94 -0.34 -9.05 -13.22
CA LYS A 94 0.38 -9.95 -14.12
C LYS A 94 1.07 -11.03 -13.31
N ALA A 95 0.90 -12.28 -13.73
CA ALA A 95 1.71 -13.40 -13.27
C ALA A 95 2.50 -14.00 -14.44
N GLU A 96 3.77 -14.35 -14.20
CA GLU A 96 4.62 -15.05 -15.16
C GLU A 96 4.96 -16.45 -14.63
N LEU A 97 4.65 -17.47 -15.43
CA LEU A 97 4.88 -18.87 -15.09
C LEU A 97 6.27 -19.33 -15.56
N PRO A 98 6.82 -20.43 -15.00
CA PRO A 98 8.15 -20.93 -15.37
C PRO A 98 8.32 -21.32 -16.85
N ASP A 99 7.23 -21.61 -17.56
CA ASP A 99 7.22 -21.91 -19.00
C ASP A 99 7.16 -20.66 -19.89
N GLY A 100 7.17 -19.46 -19.29
CA GLY A 100 7.05 -18.18 -19.98
C GLY A 100 5.62 -17.74 -20.27
N GLN A 101 4.61 -18.53 -19.90
CA GLN A 101 3.22 -18.12 -20.01
C GLN A 101 2.92 -16.95 -19.06
N THR A 102 2.22 -15.94 -19.57
CA THR A 102 1.68 -14.86 -18.73
C THR A 102 0.20 -15.12 -18.44
N VAL A 103 -0.19 -15.00 -17.17
CA VAL A 103 -1.58 -15.06 -16.71
C VAL A 103 -1.98 -13.69 -16.15
N LYS A 104 -3.20 -13.25 -16.45
CA LYS A 104 -3.75 -11.98 -15.94
C LYS A 104 -4.83 -12.25 -14.92
N LEU A 105 -4.67 -11.66 -13.74
CA LEU A 105 -5.58 -11.80 -12.62
C LEU A 105 -6.42 -10.53 -12.55
N THR A 106 -7.65 -10.61 -13.02
CA THR A 106 -8.56 -9.47 -13.24
C THR A 106 -9.77 -9.47 -12.32
N ARG A 107 -9.98 -10.53 -11.53
CA ARG A 107 -11.20 -10.75 -10.74
C ARG A 107 -10.89 -11.04 -9.28
N SER A 108 -11.68 -10.46 -8.41
CA SER A 108 -11.78 -10.80 -7.00
C SER A 108 -12.66 -12.04 -6.81
N GLY A 109 -12.44 -12.79 -5.73
CA GLY A 109 -13.20 -14.01 -5.42
C GLY A 109 -13.00 -15.19 -6.38
N TYR A 110 -12.10 -15.07 -7.37
CA TYR A 110 -11.81 -16.13 -8.35
C TYR A 110 -10.51 -16.87 -8.02
N ASP A 111 -10.56 -18.20 -8.03
CA ASP A 111 -9.39 -19.05 -7.80
C ASP A 111 -8.59 -19.23 -9.10
N TYR A 112 -7.40 -18.62 -9.15
CA TYR A 112 -6.45 -18.74 -10.25
C TYR A 112 -5.50 -19.89 -10.03
N THR A 113 -5.44 -20.81 -10.99
CA THR A 113 -4.41 -21.87 -11.02
C THR A 113 -3.19 -21.42 -11.82
N LEU A 114 -2.06 -21.24 -11.15
CA LEU A 114 -0.77 -20.84 -11.67
C LEU A 114 0.22 -21.99 -11.48
N ASN A 115 0.53 -22.73 -12.56
CA ASN A 115 1.44 -23.89 -12.53
C ASN A 115 1.11 -24.89 -11.39
N ASN A 116 -0.14 -25.36 -11.33
CA ASN A 116 -0.70 -26.25 -10.30
C ASN A 116 -0.78 -25.69 -8.87
N HIS A 117 -0.47 -24.42 -8.67
CA HIS A 117 -0.68 -23.70 -7.42
C HIS A 117 -1.84 -22.74 -7.54
N THR A 118 -2.52 -22.45 -6.43
CA THR A 118 -3.74 -21.63 -6.45
C THR A 118 -3.56 -20.33 -5.70
N LEU A 119 -4.21 -19.27 -6.17
CA LEU A 119 -4.44 -18.07 -5.39
C LEU A 119 -5.80 -17.43 -5.70
N THR A 120 -6.33 -16.69 -4.73
CA THR A 120 -7.53 -15.86 -4.87
C THR A 120 -7.21 -14.42 -4.48
N ILE A 121 -7.58 -13.46 -5.31
CA ILE A 121 -7.64 -12.04 -4.90
C ILE A 121 -8.92 -11.85 -4.10
N LEU A 122 -8.84 -11.35 -2.87
CA LEU A 122 -10.01 -11.13 -2.02
C LEU A 122 -10.66 -9.77 -2.28
N GLY A 123 -9.86 -8.75 -2.54
CA GLY A 123 -10.29 -7.39 -2.81
C GLY A 123 -9.25 -6.38 -2.33
N LEU A 124 -9.70 -5.18 -1.97
CA LEU A 124 -8.87 -4.06 -1.53
C LEU A 124 -8.99 -3.80 -0.01
N ALA A 125 -7.94 -3.27 0.59
CA ALA A 125 -7.87 -2.85 2.00
C ALA A 125 -6.99 -1.59 2.14
N GLU A 126 -6.85 -1.06 3.36
CA GLU A 126 -6.24 0.25 3.67
C GLU A 126 -6.96 1.41 2.96
N LEU A 127 -8.27 1.31 2.88
CA LEU A 127 -9.10 2.34 2.29
C LEU A 127 -9.85 3.04 3.42
N GLY A 128 -10.67 2.34 4.20
CA GLY A 128 -11.46 2.95 5.28
C GLY A 128 -12.08 1.92 6.22
N LEU A 129 -12.97 2.36 7.12
CA LEU A 129 -13.55 1.52 8.18
C LEU A 129 -14.06 0.16 7.66
N SER A 130 -13.70 -0.94 8.35
CA SER A 130 -14.22 -2.29 8.04
C SER A 130 -15.67 -2.51 8.45
N ASN A 131 -16.19 -1.72 9.40
CA ASN A 131 -17.48 -2.00 10.06
C ASN A 131 -18.72 -1.54 9.29
N ASP A 132 -18.63 -1.42 7.97
CA ASP A 132 -19.73 -1.09 7.08
C ASP A 132 -20.11 -2.29 6.18
N GLU A 133 -20.13 -3.50 6.76
CA GLU A 133 -20.53 -4.74 6.06
C GLU A 133 -21.93 -4.64 5.44
N ASP A 134 -22.76 -3.67 5.86
CA ASP A 134 -24.04 -3.41 5.23
C ASP A 134 -23.98 -2.44 4.05
N ARG A 135 -22.98 -1.54 3.91
CA ARG A 135 -22.86 -0.64 2.74
C ARG A 135 -21.44 -0.13 2.47
N TRP A 136 -20.64 -0.92 1.74
CA TRP A 136 -19.68 -0.34 0.79
C TRP A 136 -20.45 0.30 -0.37
N ASP A 137 -21.14 1.40 -0.09
CA ASP A 137 -21.88 2.19 -1.05
C ASP A 137 -21.19 3.53 -1.31
N GLU A 138 -21.90 4.47 -1.94
CA GLU A 138 -21.40 5.80 -2.27
C GLU A 138 -21.02 6.63 -1.03
N CYS A 139 -21.49 6.26 0.18
CA CYS A 139 -21.18 6.93 1.44
C CYS A 139 -19.96 6.34 2.16
N TYR A 140 -19.29 5.32 1.61
CA TYR A 140 -18.07 4.77 2.20
C TYR A 140 -17.08 5.90 2.50
N ILE A 141 -16.36 5.83 3.63
CA ILE A 141 -15.39 6.85 4.06
C ILE A 141 -14.01 6.21 4.19
N ASP A 142 -13.06 6.73 3.41
CA ASP A 142 -11.66 6.32 3.45
C ASP A 142 -10.82 7.18 4.41
N ASP A 143 -9.61 6.73 4.72
CA ASP A 143 -8.63 7.40 5.56
C ASP A 143 -7.68 8.34 4.79
N ARG A 144 -7.91 8.47 3.47
CA ARG A 144 -7.22 9.34 2.51
C ARG A 144 -5.74 9.03 2.33
N ASP A 145 -5.32 7.81 2.61
CA ASP A 145 -3.95 7.38 2.33
C ASP A 145 -3.68 7.31 0.82
N ASN A 146 -2.41 7.31 0.44
CA ASN A 146 -1.94 7.10 -0.93
C ASN A 146 -1.49 5.65 -1.16
N GLN A 147 -1.87 4.74 -0.25
CA GLN A 147 -1.59 3.33 -0.27
C GLN A 147 -2.88 2.54 -0.46
N ILE A 148 -2.83 1.47 -1.26
CA ILE A 148 -3.91 0.49 -1.37
C ILE A 148 -3.31 -0.88 -1.17
N ASP A 149 -3.95 -1.70 -0.34
CA ASP A 149 -3.58 -3.09 -0.20
C ASP A 149 -4.48 -3.99 -1.05
N ILE A 150 -3.91 -4.73 -1.99
CA ILE A 150 -4.61 -5.83 -2.64
C ILE A 150 -4.39 -7.07 -1.78
N ILE A 151 -5.48 -7.62 -1.24
CA ILE A 151 -5.44 -8.75 -0.31
C ILE A 151 -5.58 -10.06 -1.07
N ILE A 152 -4.69 -10.99 -0.77
CA ILE A 152 -4.56 -12.25 -1.51
C ILE A 152 -4.48 -13.42 -0.53
N ARG A 153 -5.08 -14.54 -0.91
CA ARG A 153 -4.89 -15.85 -0.27
C ARG A 153 -4.38 -16.88 -1.27
N GLY A 154 -3.74 -17.92 -0.79
CA GLY A 154 -3.35 -19.06 -1.61
C GLY A 154 -1.95 -19.56 -1.32
N ASP A 155 -1.41 -20.32 -2.27
CA ASP A 155 -0.12 -20.95 -2.15
C ASP A 155 1.01 -19.92 -2.22
N ARG A 156 1.97 -20.05 -1.31
CA ARG A 156 3.20 -19.24 -1.31
C ARG A 156 3.96 -19.32 -2.64
N ILE A 157 3.91 -20.46 -3.32
CA ILE A 157 4.56 -20.64 -4.63
C ILE A 157 3.84 -19.81 -5.71
N ALA A 158 2.50 -19.77 -5.70
CA ALA A 158 1.71 -18.97 -6.63
C ALA A 158 2.00 -17.47 -6.47
N MET A 159 2.20 -17.00 -5.23
CA MET A 159 2.62 -15.61 -4.97
C MET A 159 3.93 -15.25 -5.68
N GLY A 160 4.87 -16.20 -5.78
CA GLY A 160 6.16 -16.01 -6.43
C GLY A 160 6.08 -15.75 -7.93
N TYR A 161 4.92 -15.96 -8.55
CA TYR A 161 4.70 -15.69 -9.98
C TYR A 161 4.17 -14.28 -10.25
N LEU A 162 3.75 -13.51 -9.23
CA LEU A 162 3.23 -12.15 -9.43
C LEU A 162 4.37 -11.18 -9.76
N THR A 163 4.30 -10.49 -10.89
CA THR A 163 5.39 -9.66 -11.42
C THR A 163 5.04 -8.19 -11.59
N GLU A 164 3.81 -7.85 -11.94
CA GLU A 164 3.39 -6.46 -12.18
C GLU A 164 1.97 -6.18 -11.68
N VAL A 165 1.74 -4.97 -11.18
CA VAL A 165 0.39 -4.43 -10.94
C VAL A 165 0.10 -3.37 -11.98
N HIS A 166 -1.07 -3.48 -12.60
CA HIS A 166 -1.50 -2.58 -13.66
C HIS A 166 -2.72 -1.78 -13.22
N LEU A 167 -2.68 -0.47 -13.48
CA LEU A 167 -3.78 0.49 -13.41
C LEU A 167 -4.08 0.96 -14.84
N PRO A 168 -5.04 0.37 -15.56
CA PRO A 168 -5.19 0.64 -16.99
C PRO A 168 -5.87 1.97 -17.31
N SER A 169 -6.80 2.40 -16.46
CA SER A 169 -7.52 3.68 -16.58
C SER A 169 -8.24 3.87 -17.93
N GLY A 170 -8.94 2.84 -18.41
CA GLY A 170 -9.68 2.92 -19.67
C GLY A 170 -10.08 1.59 -20.26
N ILE A 171 -10.48 1.60 -21.54
CA ILE A 171 -10.82 0.39 -22.29
C ILE A 171 -9.53 -0.32 -22.71
N THR A 172 -9.46 -1.60 -22.40
CA THR A 172 -8.40 -2.52 -22.83
C THR A 172 -9.02 -3.71 -23.55
N GLU A 173 -8.18 -4.56 -24.14
CA GLU A 173 -8.62 -5.87 -24.66
C GLU A 173 -9.20 -6.81 -23.57
N TYR A 174 -9.05 -6.47 -22.28
CA TYR A 174 -9.51 -7.26 -21.14
C TYR A 174 -10.76 -6.72 -20.45
N GLY A 175 -11.28 -5.58 -20.91
CA GLY A 175 -12.43 -4.93 -20.29
C GLY A 175 -12.23 -3.43 -20.11
N ARG A 176 -13.20 -2.81 -19.45
CA ARG A 176 -13.22 -1.38 -19.14
C ARG A 176 -12.85 -1.17 -17.68
N TYR A 177 -11.74 -0.48 -17.46
CA TYR A 177 -11.28 -0.06 -16.14
C TYR A 177 -11.62 1.41 -15.93
N LYS A 178 -12.02 1.76 -14.72
CA LYS A 178 -12.20 3.14 -14.28
C LYS A 178 -10.84 3.80 -14.04
N PRO A 179 -10.68 5.08 -14.37
CA PRO A 179 -9.53 5.84 -13.88
C PRO A 179 -9.66 6.11 -12.38
N LEU A 180 -8.53 6.34 -11.72
CA LEU A 180 -8.45 6.95 -10.40
C LEU A 180 -8.29 8.47 -10.54
N TYR A 181 -8.65 9.20 -9.50
CA TYR A 181 -8.50 10.64 -9.42
C TYR A 181 -7.84 11.06 -8.12
N ASN A 182 -7.14 12.19 -8.16
CA ASN A 182 -6.80 12.91 -6.94
C ASN A 182 -8.05 13.63 -6.41
N PRO A 183 -8.03 14.11 -5.14
CA PRO A 183 -9.15 14.90 -4.62
C PRO A 183 -9.48 16.09 -5.53
N GLY A 184 -10.78 16.30 -5.80
CA GLY A 184 -11.26 17.36 -6.71
C GLY A 184 -11.50 16.89 -8.15
N GLY A 185 -11.63 15.59 -8.38
CA GLY A 185 -12.12 15.02 -9.63
C GLY A 185 -13.63 15.22 -9.86
N PRO A 186 -14.17 14.70 -10.97
CA PRO A 186 -15.51 15.00 -11.48
C PRO A 186 -16.69 14.54 -10.64
N GLY A 187 -16.52 13.54 -9.75
CA GLY A 187 -17.65 12.88 -9.11
C GLY A 187 -18.53 12.11 -10.12
N ILE A 188 -19.76 11.81 -9.71
CA ILE A 188 -20.73 11.05 -10.53
C ILE A 188 -21.55 11.91 -11.50
N ASP A 189 -21.70 13.21 -11.24
CA ASP A 189 -22.46 14.16 -12.06
C ASP A 189 -21.68 15.47 -12.24
N PRO A 190 -20.69 15.50 -13.15
CA PRO A 190 -19.81 16.65 -13.30
C PRO A 190 -20.48 17.83 -14.02
N ASP A 191 -20.26 19.03 -13.49
CA ASP A 191 -20.56 20.27 -14.21
C ASP A 191 -19.54 20.47 -15.35
N PRO A 192 -19.99 20.61 -16.61
CA PRO A 192 -19.08 20.67 -17.76
C PRO A 192 -18.20 21.92 -17.81
N TYR A 193 -18.46 22.93 -16.97
CA TYR A 193 -17.69 24.16 -16.91
C TYR A 193 -16.70 24.20 -15.73
N THR A 194 -16.74 23.20 -14.86
CA THR A 194 -15.86 23.10 -13.70
C THR A 194 -14.57 22.36 -14.07
N PRO A 195 -13.39 22.95 -13.84
CA PRO A 195 -12.13 22.23 -14.02
C PRO A 195 -11.92 21.24 -12.86
N TYR A 196 -11.81 19.96 -13.20
CA TYR A 196 -11.55 18.86 -12.27
C TYR A 196 -10.11 18.36 -12.36
N THR A 197 -9.64 17.63 -11.35
CA THR A 197 -8.37 16.91 -11.47
C THR A 197 -8.42 15.92 -12.61
N ALA A 198 -7.30 15.73 -13.30
CA ALA A 198 -7.20 14.82 -14.43
C ALA A 198 -7.34 13.36 -13.97
N PRO A 199 -7.93 12.48 -14.80
CA PRO A 199 -7.92 11.05 -14.54
C PRO A 199 -6.49 10.50 -14.56
N SER A 200 -6.28 9.37 -13.88
CA SER A 200 -5.08 8.56 -14.08
C SER A 200 -4.97 8.09 -15.54
N GLY A 201 -3.74 7.94 -16.01
CA GLY A 201 -3.46 7.22 -17.26
C GLY A 201 -3.15 5.75 -17.00
N TYR A 202 -2.80 5.01 -18.05
CA TYR A 202 -2.21 3.68 -17.89
C TYR A 202 -0.92 3.78 -17.08
N SER A 203 -0.80 2.97 -16.03
CA SER A 203 0.37 2.88 -15.17
C SER A 203 0.62 1.44 -14.78
N THR A 204 1.88 1.05 -14.67
CA THR A 204 2.31 -0.26 -14.18
C THR A 204 3.49 -0.08 -13.24
N VAL A 205 3.59 -0.96 -12.25
CA VAL A 205 4.75 -1.08 -11.35
C VAL A 205 5.08 -2.55 -11.15
N GLU A 206 6.37 -2.84 -11.06
CA GLU A 206 6.85 -4.17 -10.71
C GLU A 206 6.48 -4.52 -9.25
N VAL A 207 6.27 -5.81 -9.02
CA VAL A 207 6.04 -6.37 -7.69
C VAL A 207 7.38 -6.59 -7.01
N THR A 208 7.64 -5.80 -5.97
CA THR A 208 8.79 -6.06 -5.10
C THR A 208 8.46 -7.24 -4.18
N MET A 209 9.14 -8.38 -4.37
CA MET A 209 8.93 -9.58 -3.59
C MET A 209 9.54 -9.46 -2.19
N ALA A 210 8.69 -9.44 -1.15
CA ALA A 210 9.08 -9.21 0.25
C ALA A 210 8.45 -10.27 1.20
N ILE A 211 8.20 -11.48 0.69
CA ILE A 211 7.63 -12.57 1.49
C ILE A 211 8.64 -13.16 2.50
N ASN A 212 9.94 -13.12 2.17
CA ASN A 212 11.02 -13.64 3.04
C ASN A 212 11.60 -12.60 3.99
N ASP A 213 11.61 -11.35 3.54
CA ASP A 213 12.06 -10.19 4.29
C ASP A 213 11.05 -9.10 3.98
N ALA A 214 10.25 -8.73 4.98
CA ALA A 214 9.17 -7.77 4.81
C ALA A 214 9.68 -6.37 4.45
N MET A 215 10.98 -6.10 4.63
CA MET A 215 11.61 -4.79 4.45
C MET A 215 10.81 -3.72 5.19
N VAL A 216 10.56 -3.97 6.47
CA VAL A 216 9.85 -3.06 7.39
C VAL A 216 10.77 -2.70 8.55
N VAL A 217 10.57 -1.51 9.09
CA VAL A 217 11.14 -1.09 10.37
C VAL A 217 9.94 -0.73 11.23
N SER A 218 9.64 -1.51 12.27
CA SER A 218 8.59 -1.15 13.22
C SER A 218 9.18 -0.48 14.46
N TYR A 219 8.39 0.34 15.15
CA TYR A 219 8.80 0.93 16.43
C TYR A 219 9.07 -0.13 17.51
N GLU A 220 8.40 -1.28 17.42
CA GLU A 220 8.61 -2.42 18.34
C GLU A 220 9.93 -3.18 18.07
N ASP A 221 10.51 -3.06 16.86
CA ASP A 221 11.83 -3.61 16.55
C ASP A 221 12.98 -2.76 17.11
N ILE A 222 12.69 -1.53 17.54
CA ILE A 222 13.61 -0.76 18.36
C ILE A 222 13.48 -1.32 19.77
N LYS A 223 14.45 -2.15 20.20
CA LYS A 223 14.62 -2.53 21.60
C LYS A 223 14.27 -1.33 22.47
N THR A 224 13.23 -1.49 23.28
CA THR A 224 12.66 -0.39 24.05
C THR A 224 13.79 0.36 24.75
N PHE A 225 13.70 1.67 24.82
CA PHE A 225 14.71 2.51 25.46
C PHE A 225 15.03 2.01 26.90
N ASP A 226 14.08 1.32 27.54
CA ASP A 226 14.21 0.63 28.82
C ASP A 226 15.08 -0.65 28.79
N GLU A 227 15.07 -1.43 27.70
CA GLU A 227 15.99 -2.57 27.54
C GLU A 227 17.45 -2.14 27.32
N ILE A 228 17.67 -0.94 26.78
CA ILE A 228 19.01 -0.35 26.62
C ILE A 228 19.51 0.23 27.95
N LEU A 229 18.61 0.65 28.84
CA LEU A 229 18.93 1.23 30.14
C LEU A 229 18.98 0.19 31.29
N ASN A 230 18.43 -1.01 31.12
CA ASN A 230 18.50 -2.09 32.10
C ASN A 230 19.83 -2.89 32.07
N VAL A 231 20.94 -2.24 31.73
CA VAL A 231 22.25 -2.72 32.16
C VAL A 231 22.48 -2.15 33.55
N ASN A 232 22.48 -3.03 34.56
CA ASN A 232 22.79 -2.71 35.96
C ASN A 232 24.24 -2.21 36.15
N ASP A 233 24.62 -1.10 35.51
CA ASP A 233 25.84 -0.38 35.84
C ASP A 233 25.51 0.66 36.92
N CYS A 234 25.28 0.14 38.13
CA CYS A 234 25.41 0.92 39.36
C CYS A 234 26.89 1.26 39.63
N GLU A 235 27.60 1.90 38.69
CA GLU A 235 28.90 2.52 38.95
C GLU A 235 29.08 3.77 38.09
N GLY A 236 28.57 4.91 38.58
CA GLY A 236 29.18 6.25 38.48
C GLY A 236 29.73 6.78 37.13
N GLY A 237 29.35 6.24 35.97
CA GLY A 237 29.90 6.61 34.66
C GLY A 237 29.04 7.64 33.93
N ASN A 238 29.64 8.76 33.53
CA ASN A 238 29.02 9.84 32.75
C ASN A 238 28.34 9.30 31.47
N ALA A 239 27.07 9.67 31.25
CA ALA A 239 26.24 9.30 30.09
C ALA A 239 26.91 9.54 28.71
N LYS A 240 27.93 10.42 28.62
CA LYS A 240 28.71 10.61 27.40
C LYS A 240 29.60 9.41 27.01
N GLU A 241 30.03 8.58 27.97
CA GLU A 241 30.87 7.41 27.67
C GLU A 241 30.07 6.20 27.18
N ALA A 242 28.83 6.01 27.67
CA ALA A 242 27.94 4.94 27.22
C ALA A 242 27.56 5.11 25.73
N ILE A 243 27.25 6.33 25.31
CA ILE A 243 26.94 6.67 23.90
C ILE A 243 28.15 6.37 22.99
N ARG A 244 29.37 6.65 23.45
CA ARG A 244 30.59 6.41 22.66
C ARG A 244 30.92 4.92 22.52
N LYS A 245 30.57 4.09 23.52
CA LYS A 245 30.88 2.65 23.54
C LYS A 245 29.89 1.83 22.71
N HIS A 246 28.61 2.20 22.72
CA HIS A 246 27.55 1.44 22.04
C HIS A 246 27.15 1.97 20.66
N GLY A 247 27.52 3.21 20.31
CA GLY A 247 27.30 3.77 18.96
C GLY A 247 28.05 3.05 17.82
N LYS A 248 28.91 2.07 18.13
CA LYS A 248 29.57 1.21 17.12
C LYS A 248 28.76 -0.03 16.72
N ILE A 249 27.74 -0.42 17.48
CA ILE A 249 26.99 -1.67 17.22
C ILE A 249 25.88 -1.47 16.17
N LEU A 250 25.47 -0.22 15.89
CA LEU A 250 24.44 0.13 14.90
C LEU A 250 24.98 0.30 13.46
N ARG A 251 26.14 -0.28 13.14
CA ARG A 251 26.65 -0.40 11.77
C ARG A 251 26.95 -1.86 11.47
N GLY A 252 25.91 -2.61 11.16
CA GLY A 252 25.95 -3.97 10.62
C GLY A 252 24.82 -4.12 9.65
#